data_AF-A0A7J7QPP0-F1
#
_entry.id   AF-A0A7J7QPP0-F1
#
_cell.length_a   1.000
_cell.length_b   1.000
_cell.length_c   1.000
_cell.angle_alpha   90.00
_cell.angle_beta   90.00
_cell.angle_gamma   90.00
#
_symmetry.space_group_name_H-M   'P 1'
#
loop_
_entity.id
_entity.type
_entity.pdbx_description
1 polymer ?
#
loop_
_entity_poly.entity_id
_entity_poly.type
_entity_poly.pdbx_seq_one_letter_code
_entity_poly.pdbx_strand_id
1 'polypeptide(L)'
;MAKIKAHELKGKSKQELLSQLNELKTELAALRVAKVTGGAPNKLSKIKIVRKGIARVHTVYRQNIRTALRKKIENDGANKRARPSCPWTCV
;
A
#
# COMPACT_ATOMS: atom_id res chain seq x y z
N MET A 1 5.54 19.16 7.21
CA MET A 1 5.03 17.81 6.92
C MET A 1 3.68 17.63 7.57
N ALA A 2 2.61 17.83 6.79
CA ALA A 2 1.26 17.58 7.24
C ALA A 2 1.00 16.06 7.36
N LYS A 3 0.02 15.68 8.16
CA LYS A 3 -0.34 14.29 8.40
C LYS A 3 -0.98 13.71 7.13
N ILE A 4 -0.25 12.87 6.38
CA ILE A 4 -0.76 12.20 5.16
C ILE A 4 -2.10 11.53 5.46
N LYS A 5 -3.17 11.87 4.74
CA LYS A 5 -4.50 11.28 4.99
C LYS A 5 -4.72 10.08 4.07
N ALA A 6 -5.37 9.05 4.58
CA ALA A 6 -5.53 7.80 3.84
C ALA A 6 -6.48 7.93 2.64
N HIS A 7 -7.43 8.88 2.67
CA HIS A 7 -8.35 9.10 1.55
C HIS A 7 -7.62 9.62 0.30
N GLU A 8 -6.63 10.49 0.47
CA GLU A 8 -5.81 11.03 -0.62
C GLU A 8 -4.97 9.94 -1.31
N LEU A 9 -4.65 8.85 -0.60
CA LEU A 9 -3.80 7.78 -1.12
C LEU A 9 -4.57 6.71 -1.90
N LYS A 10 -5.89 6.59 -1.69
CA LYS A 10 -6.71 5.56 -2.35
C LYS A 10 -6.93 5.84 -3.84
N GLY A 11 -6.95 7.11 -4.24
CA GLY A 11 -7.15 7.52 -5.64
C GLY A 11 -5.86 7.51 -6.49
N LYS A 12 -4.69 7.26 -5.87
CA LYS A 12 -3.39 7.34 -6.55
C LYS A 12 -3.02 6.05 -7.27
N SER A 13 -2.21 6.18 -8.31
CA SER A 13 -1.70 5.04 -9.07
C SER A 13 -0.67 4.23 -8.26
N LYS A 14 -0.44 2.96 -8.63
CA LYS A 14 0.54 2.10 -7.94
C LYS A 14 1.95 2.67 -7.99
N GLN A 15 2.33 3.31 -9.09
CA GLN A 15 3.65 3.88 -9.29
C GLN A 15 3.86 5.09 -8.37
N GLU A 16 2.88 5.99 -8.27
CA GLU A 16 2.93 7.15 -7.36
C GLU A 16 3.06 6.73 -5.89
N LEU A 17 2.38 5.64 -5.47
CA LEU A 17 2.49 5.10 -4.11
C LEU A 17 3.89 4.58 -3.81
N LEU A 18 4.57 4.00 -4.80
CA LEU A 18 5.96 3.52 -4.65
C LEU A 18 6.96 4.66 -4.61
N SER A 19 6.78 5.69 -5.45
CA SER A 19 7.60 6.91 -5.41
C SER A 19 7.50 7.62 -4.05
N GLN A 20 6.28 7.83 -3.55
CA GLN A 20 6.04 8.40 -2.22
C GLN A 20 6.66 7.56 -1.10
N LEU A 21 6.66 6.23 -1.23
CA LEU A 21 7.31 5.36 -0.24
C LEU A 21 8.82 5.56 -0.20
N ASN A 22 9.46 5.76 -1.35
CA ASN A 22 10.90 5.93 -1.43
C ASN A 22 11.33 7.28 -0.84
N GLU A 23 10.61 8.35 -1.16
CA GLU A 23 10.82 9.69 -0.58
C GLU A 23 10.67 9.66 0.96
N LEU A 24 9.61 9.03 1.48
CA LEU A 24 9.42 8.97 2.94
C LEU A 24 10.48 8.12 3.66
N LYS A 25 11.07 7.13 2.97
CA LYS A 25 12.15 6.30 3.52
C LYS A 25 13.48 7.06 3.56
N THR A 26 13.82 7.82 2.52
CA THR A 26 15.05 8.64 2.50
C THR A 26 14.99 9.72 3.58
N GLU A 27 13.84 10.37 3.74
CA GLU A 27 13.61 11.32 4.83
C GLU A 27 13.76 10.67 6.21
N LEU A 28 13.20 9.47 6.40
CA LEU A 28 13.33 8.74 7.68
C LEU A 28 14.80 8.44 7.99
N ALA A 29 15.59 8.04 6.98
CA ALA A 29 17.02 7.78 7.15
C ALA A 29 17.77 9.05 7.58
N ALA A 30 17.52 10.19 6.94
CA ALA A 30 18.11 11.47 7.33
C ALA A 30 17.73 11.87 8.77
N LEU A 31 16.47 11.68 9.16
CA LEU A 31 15.99 11.98 10.52
C LEU A 31 16.57 11.02 11.58
N ARG A 32 16.93 9.79 11.22
CA ARG A 32 17.62 8.85 12.11
C ARG A 32 19.05 9.29 12.40
N VAL A 33 19.80 9.73 11.39
CA VAL A 33 21.14 10.29 11.60
C VAL A 33 21.08 11.53 12.49
N ALA A 34 20.14 12.44 12.21
CA ALA A 34 19.92 13.63 13.03
C ALA A 34 19.53 13.32 14.48
N LYS A 35 18.89 12.17 14.75
CA LYS A 35 18.60 11.73 16.11
C LYS A 35 19.88 11.33 16.84
N VAL A 36 20.78 10.59 16.18
CA VAL A 36 22.04 10.12 16.77
C VAL A 36 22.97 11.30 17.08
N THR A 37 22.97 12.34 16.24
CA THR A 37 23.80 13.52 16.43
C THR A 37 23.19 14.60 17.34
N GLY A 38 22.10 14.29 18.07
CA GLY A 38 21.49 15.24 19.01
C GLY A 38 20.83 16.44 18.34
N GLY A 39 20.24 16.26 17.15
CA GLY A 39 19.64 17.34 16.37
C GLY A 39 18.41 18.00 16.99
N ALA A 40 18.04 19.17 16.45
CA ALA A 40 16.96 20.02 16.95
C ALA A 40 15.62 19.27 17.21
N PRO A 41 14.86 19.64 18.26
CA PRO A 41 13.63 18.94 18.66
C PRO A 41 12.53 18.98 17.57
N ASN A 42 12.54 20.02 16.73
CA ASN A 42 11.63 20.14 15.58
C ASN A 42 11.87 19.06 14.52
N LYS A 43 13.10 18.54 14.38
CA LYS A 43 13.41 17.43 13.48
C LYS A 43 12.99 16.09 14.11
N LEU A 44 13.17 15.93 15.41
CA LEU A 44 12.79 14.70 16.15
C LEU A 44 11.28 14.46 16.16
N SER A 45 10.48 15.51 16.30
CA SER A 45 9.02 15.43 16.29
C SER A 45 8.46 14.89 14.97
N LYS A 46 9.17 15.10 13.85
CA LYS A 46 8.78 14.62 12.51
C LYS A 46 8.91 13.10 12.36
N ILE A 47 9.76 12.44 13.16
CA ILE A 47 9.99 10.99 13.09
C ILE A 47 8.68 10.20 13.26
N LYS A 48 7.85 10.59 14.23
CA LYS A 48 6.56 9.93 14.48
C LYS A 48 5.60 10.09 13.30
N ILE A 49 5.60 11.26 12.68
CA ILE A 49 4.71 11.59 11.56
C ILE A 49 5.11 10.78 10.32
N VAL A 50 6.41 10.76 9.97
CA VAL A 50 6.94 10.02 8.81
C VAL A 50 6.73 8.51 8.96
N ARG A 51 6.98 7.93 10.15
CA ARG A 51 6.68 6.49 10.41
C ARG A 51 5.21 6.15 10.18
N LYS A 52 4.29 7.00 10.66
CA LYS A 52 2.85 6.83 10.43
C LYS A 52 2.45 7.10 8.97
N GLY A 53 3.24 7.87 8.22
CA GLY A 53 3.09 8.07 6.78
C GLY A 53 3.39 6.79 6.00
N ILE A 54 4.57 6.21 6.22
CA ILE A 54 5.00 4.95 5.58
C ILE A 54 4.00 3.83 5.82
N ALA A 55 3.57 3.66 7.09
CA ALA A 55 2.58 2.64 7.43
C ALA A 55 1.27 2.81 6.64
N ARG A 56 0.78 4.06 6.49
CA ARG A 56 -0.45 4.34 5.73
C ARG A 56 -0.31 4.02 4.25
N VAL A 57 0.77 4.45 3.60
CA VAL A 57 0.99 4.12 2.18
C VAL A 57 1.06 2.61 1.97
N HIS A 58 1.79 1.91 2.85
CA HIS A 58 1.88 0.45 2.78
C HIS A 58 0.54 -0.26 3.03
N THR A 59 -0.31 0.25 3.94
CA THR A 59 -1.65 -0.31 4.17
C THR A 59 -2.55 -0.19 2.93
N VAL A 60 -2.54 0.94 2.24
CA VAL A 60 -3.33 1.13 1.00
C VAL A 60 -2.81 0.23 -0.12
N TYR A 61 -1.49 0.16 -0.30
CA TYR A 61 -0.88 -0.77 -1.25
C TYR A 61 -1.31 -2.23 -0.99
N ARG A 62 -1.27 -2.66 0.28
CA ARG A 62 -1.67 -4.01 0.67
C ARG A 62 -3.17 -4.27 0.50
N GLN A 63 -4.01 -3.27 0.77
CA GLN A 63 -5.44 -3.32 0.48
C GLN A 63 -5.69 -3.56 -1.01
N ASN A 64 -5.04 -2.80 -1.89
CA ASN A 64 -5.19 -2.91 -3.35
C ASN A 64 -4.79 -4.30 -3.88
N ILE A 65 -3.71 -4.87 -3.36
CA ILE A 65 -3.29 -6.24 -3.71
C ILE A 65 -4.36 -7.24 -3.27
N ARG A 66 -4.81 -7.16 -2.00
CA ARG A 66 -5.80 -8.10 -1.45
C ARG A 66 -7.12 -8.02 -2.21
N THR A 67 -7.59 -6.82 -2.58
CA THR A 67 -8.81 -6.66 -3.36
C THR A 67 -8.66 -7.21 -4.77
N ALA A 68 -7.51 -7.02 -5.42
CA ALA A 68 -7.25 -7.57 -6.75
C ALA A 68 -7.21 -9.10 -6.74
N LEU A 69 -6.59 -9.71 -5.72
CA LEU A 69 -6.55 -11.17 -5.57
C LEU A 69 -7.94 -11.75 -5.31
N ARG A 70 -8.75 -11.12 -4.44
CA ARG A 70 -10.13 -11.57 -4.17
C ARG A 70 -10.99 -11.58 -5.43
N LYS A 71 -10.94 -10.51 -6.23
CA LYS A 71 -11.66 -10.42 -7.51
C LYS A 71 -11.23 -11.52 -8.49
N LYS A 72 -9.92 -11.81 -8.57
CA LYS A 72 -9.42 -12.90 -9.41
C LYS A 72 -9.97 -14.26 -8.97
N ILE A 73 -9.90 -14.59 -7.68
CA ILE A 73 -10.40 -15.86 -7.13
C ILE A 73 -11.92 -16.00 -7.35
N GLU A 74 -12.68 -14.92 -7.17
CA GLU A 74 -14.11 -14.90 -7.43
C GLU A 74 -14.44 -15.16 -8.90
N ASN A 75 -13.73 -14.50 -9.82
CA ASN A 75 -13.87 -14.72 -11.27
C ASN A 75 -13.46 -16.14 -11.67
N ASP A 76 -12.38 -16.67 -11.12
CA ASP A 76 -11.93 -18.05 -11.38
C ASP A 76 -12.95 -19.06 -10.84
N GLY A 77 -13.56 -18.79 -9.68
CA GLY A 77 -14.66 -19.59 -9.13
C GLY A 77 -15.94 -19.50 -9.97
N ALA A 78 -16.26 -18.34 -10.54
CA ALA A 78 -17.37 -18.18 -11.48
C ALA A 78 -17.10 -18.91 -12.80
N ASN A 79 -15.89 -18.79 -13.37
CA ASN A 79 -15.47 -19.48 -14.58
C ASN A 79 -15.49 -21.01 -14.42
N LYS A 80 -15.03 -21.53 -13.27
CA LYS A 80 -15.12 -22.98 -12.96
C LYS A 80 -16.58 -23.46 -12.85
N ARG A 81 -17.49 -22.65 -12.32
CA ARG A 81 -18.94 -22.95 -12.27
C ARG A 81 -19.62 -22.82 -13.64
N ALA A 82 -19.10 -21.95 -14.51
CA ALA A 82 -19.61 -21.73 -15.86
C ALA A 82 -19.06 -22.72 -16.90
N ARG A 83 -17.99 -23.48 -16.59
CA ARG A 83 -17.62 -24.66 -17.38
C ARG A 83 -18.66 -25.75 -17.13
N PRO A 84 -19.50 -26.12 -18.11
CA PRO A 84 -20.42 -27.24 -17.91
C PRO A 84 -19.57 -28.48 -17.58
N SER A 85 -19.88 -29.12 -16.45
CA SER A 85 -19.30 -30.41 -16.08
C SER A 85 -19.83 -31.46 -17.04
N CYS A 86 -19.18 -31.61 -18.19
CA CYS A 86 -19.42 -32.57 -19.26
C CYS A 86 -20.86 -32.59 -19.83
N PRO A 87 -21.06 -32.41 -21.14
CA PRO A 87 -22.31 -32.80 -21.77
C PRO A 87 -22.37 -34.34 -21.78
N TRP A 88 -23.02 -34.93 -20.78
CA TRP A 88 -23.31 -36.38 -20.71
C TRP A 88 -24.53 -36.78 -21.55
N THR A 89 -24.94 -35.98 -22.53
CA THR A 89 -26.02 -36.30 -23.46
C THR A 89 -25.78 -35.67 -24.82
N CYS A 90 -25.25 -36.43 -25.79
CA CYS A 90 -25.75 -36.44 -27.17
C CYS A 90 -25.12 -37.60 -27.97
N VAL A 91 -25.88 -38.71 -28.03
CA VAL A 91 -25.77 -39.93 -28.86
C VAL A 91 -24.65 -40.92 -28.54
#